data_AF-A0A7C4Q113-F1
#
_entry.id   AF-A0A7C4Q113-F1
#
_cell.length_a   1.000
_cell.length_b   1.000
_cell.length_c   1.000
_cell.angle_alpha   90.00
_cell.angle_beta   90.00
_cell.angle_gamma   90.00
#
_symmetry.space_group_name_H-M   'P 1'
#
loop_
_entity.id
_entity.type
_entity.pdbx_description
1 polymer ?
#
loop_
_entity_poly.entity_id
_entity_poly.type
_entity_poly.pdbx_seq_one_letter_code
_entity_poly.pdbx_strand_id
1 'polypeptide(L)'
;MNTRKMLGFLMLAILTAAGIAAQSNDAKSSAAVPVFEFRVRSAFALTPAMVNAIQVASAGIQPVKKDASPASQQESTIPPWGLAAVKAVQLAAPFGIRIQGEQIVALIVFTPLEPAKNELTLLVQNQIWAKSSSDSIQMNTSFHTIRVPLGMLFYYYPLGMDPKRGAPVALELIVQQK
;
A
#
# COMPACT_ATOMS: atom_id res chain seq x y z
N MET A 1 -54.57 57.69 28.51
CA MET A 1 -55.71 58.48 28.01
C MET A 1 -55.36 58.96 26.61
N ASN A 2 -56.09 58.48 25.58
CA ASN A 2 -56.29 59.07 24.24
C ASN A 2 -55.02 59.35 23.37
N THR A 3 -54.91 59.13 22.06
CA THR A 3 -55.86 58.88 20.96
C THR A 3 -55.03 58.59 19.69
N ARG A 4 -55.57 57.77 18.77
CA ARG A 4 -55.72 57.93 17.30
C ARG A 4 -54.82 58.99 16.59
N LYS A 5 -54.42 58.89 15.31
CA LYS A 5 -54.56 57.98 14.15
C LYS A 5 -53.84 58.73 13.00
N MET A 6 -53.28 57.99 12.03
CA MET A 6 -53.13 58.35 10.59
C MET A 6 -52.23 59.57 10.26
N LEU A 7 -51.58 59.71 9.11
CA LEU A 7 -51.75 59.21 7.74
C LEU A 7 -50.36 59.42 7.09
N GLY A 8 -49.74 58.44 6.42
CA GLY A 8 -49.94 58.19 4.99
C GLY A 8 -48.67 58.56 4.20
N PHE A 9 -48.05 57.57 3.54
CA PHE A 9 -47.98 57.47 2.08
C PHE A 9 -47.05 56.32 1.69
N LEU A 10 -47.63 55.38 0.97
CA LEU A 10 -46.96 54.31 0.26
C LEU A 10 -46.22 54.93 -0.92
N MET A 11 -44.91 54.74 -1.04
CA MET A 11 -44.22 54.88 -2.32
C MET A 11 -43.44 53.60 -2.60
N LEU A 12 -44.01 52.82 -3.52
CA LEU A 12 -43.41 51.64 -4.11
C LEU A 12 -42.38 52.11 -5.15
N ALA A 13 -41.09 51.93 -4.85
CA ALA A 13 -40.03 52.09 -5.83
C ALA A 13 -39.54 50.70 -6.24
N ILE A 14 -40.01 50.23 -7.40
CA ILE A 14 -39.38 49.13 -8.13
C ILE A 14 -38.29 49.76 -8.98
N LEU A 15 -37.03 49.49 -8.66
CA LEU A 15 -35.92 49.77 -9.57
C LEU A 15 -35.09 48.50 -9.76
N THR A 16 -35.05 48.12 -11.03
CA THR A 16 -34.44 46.96 -11.67
C THR A 16 -32.95 46.84 -11.38
N ALA A 17 -32.54 45.70 -10.80
CA ALA A 17 -31.13 45.28 -10.78
C ALA A 17 -30.76 44.76 -12.17
N ALA A 18 -30.14 45.62 -12.99
CA ALA A 18 -29.39 45.22 -14.17
C ALA A 18 -28.13 44.45 -13.72
N GLY A 19 -27.90 43.30 -14.36
CA GLY A 19 -26.93 42.31 -13.92
C GLY A 19 -25.48 42.78 -13.89
N ILE A 20 -24.75 42.25 -12.91
CA ILE A 20 -23.42 41.70 -13.14
C ILE A 20 -23.48 40.27 -12.62
N ALA A 21 -23.68 39.34 -13.54
CA ALA A 21 -23.43 37.93 -13.27
C ALA A 21 -21.92 37.79 -13.02
N ALA A 22 -21.52 37.75 -11.76
CA ALA A 22 -20.23 37.19 -11.39
C ALA A 22 -20.31 35.68 -11.62
N GLN A 23 -20.03 35.26 -12.85
CA GLN A 23 -19.65 33.88 -13.14
C GLN A 23 -18.34 33.61 -12.38
N SER A 24 -18.45 33.12 -11.16
CA SER A 24 -17.37 32.38 -10.52
C SER A 24 -17.23 31.07 -11.30
N ASN A 25 -16.44 31.09 -12.37
CA ASN A 25 -15.90 29.90 -13.00
C ASN A 25 -14.85 29.26 -12.07
N ASP A 26 -15.25 28.88 -10.87
CA ASP A 26 -14.55 27.86 -10.10
C ASP A 26 -15.05 26.50 -10.57
N ALA A 27 -14.79 26.21 -11.84
CA ALA A 27 -14.64 24.83 -12.26
C ALA A 27 -13.34 24.32 -11.62
N LYS A 28 -13.40 24.01 -10.32
CA LYS A 28 -12.49 23.03 -9.73
C LYS A 28 -12.71 21.77 -10.56
N SER A 29 -11.84 21.57 -11.54
CA SER A 29 -11.61 20.26 -12.12
C SER A 29 -11.38 19.35 -10.92
N SER A 30 -12.38 18.54 -10.60
CA SER A 30 -12.25 17.46 -9.64
C SER A 30 -11.26 16.49 -10.29
N ALA A 31 -9.97 16.76 -10.13
CA ALA A 31 -8.92 15.85 -10.56
C ALA A 31 -9.27 14.50 -9.92
N ALA A 32 -9.46 13.49 -10.77
CA ALA A 32 -9.83 12.16 -10.31
C ALA A 32 -8.77 11.70 -9.30
N VAL A 33 -9.23 11.22 -8.13
CA VAL A 33 -8.32 10.68 -7.11
C VAL A 33 -7.56 9.51 -7.75
N PRO A 34 -6.21 9.52 -7.73
CA PRO A 34 -5.44 8.43 -8.34
C PRO A 34 -5.81 7.07 -7.74
N VAL A 35 -5.89 6.05 -8.61
CA VAL A 35 -6.15 4.67 -8.22
C VAL A 35 -4.92 3.83 -8.55
N PHE A 36 -4.52 2.97 -7.62
CA PHE A 36 -3.39 2.06 -7.77
C PHE A 36 -3.86 0.62 -7.71
N GLU A 37 -3.45 -0.19 -8.68
CA GLU A 37 -3.58 -1.63 -8.63
C GLU A 37 -2.39 -2.24 -7.91
N PHE A 38 -2.65 -2.86 -6.77
CA PHE A 38 -1.68 -3.67 -6.04
C PHE A 38 -1.86 -5.13 -6.43
N ARG A 39 -0.76 -5.78 -6.81
CA ARG A 39 -0.65 -7.24 -6.95
C ARG A 39 0.34 -7.73 -5.92
N VAL A 40 -0.13 -8.54 -4.98
CA VAL A 40 0.68 -8.99 -3.84
C VAL A 40 0.67 -10.50 -3.73
N ARG A 41 1.85 -11.12 -3.62
CA ARG A 41 2.04 -12.53 -3.26
C ARG A 41 2.84 -12.63 -1.97
N SER A 42 2.58 -13.65 -1.18
CA SER A 42 3.33 -13.94 0.05
C SER A 42 3.99 -15.30 -0.01
N ALA A 43 5.17 -15.43 0.58
CA ALA A 43 5.83 -16.70 0.84
C ALA A 43 6.32 -16.75 2.29
N PHE A 44 6.45 -17.98 2.82
CA PHE A 44 6.91 -18.26 4.18
C PHE A 44 8.20 -19.06 4.15
N ALA A 45 8.96 -18.95 5.24
CA ALA A 45 10.14 -19.78 5.50
C ALA A 45 11.10 -19.83 4.29
N LEU A 46 11.37 -18.67 3.70
CA LEU A 46 12.31 -18.59 2.59
C LEU A 46 13.69 -18.97 3.09
N THR A 47 14.33 -19.89 2.40
CA THR A 47 15.67 -20.36 2.73
C THR A 47 16.71 -19.32 2.28
N PRO A 48 17.96 -19.39 2.80
CA PRO A 48 19.05 -18.53 2.32
C PRO A 48 19.22 -18.56 0.79
N ALA A 49 19.10 -19.74 0.18
CA ALA A 49 19.20 -19.92 -1.26
C ALA A 49 18.08 -19.19 -2.01
N MET A 50 16.84 -19.24 -1.50
CA MET A 50 15.70 -18.52 -2.07
C MET A 50 15.85 -17.00 -1.96
N VAL A 51 16.29 -16.50 -0.79
CA VAL A 51 16.53 -15.06 -0.59
C VAL A 51 17.61 -14.56 -1.53
N ASN A 52 18.72 -15.30 -1.66
CA ASN A 52 19.78 -14.96 -2.61
C ASN A 52 19.28 -14.96 -4.06
N ALA A 53 18.47 -15.95 -4.45
CA ALA A 53 17.88 -16.01 -5.79
C ALA A 53 16.98 -14.79 -6.08
N ILE A 54 16.17 -14.34 -5.11
CA ILE A 54 15.37 -13.12 -5.22
C ILE A 54 16.27 -11.89 -5.41
N GLN A 55 17.33 -11.75 -4.60
CA GLN A 55 18.24 -10.60 -4.66
C GLN A 55 18.96 -10.53 -6.02
N VAL A 56 19.45 -11.67 -6.51
CA VAL A 56 20.11 -11.79 -7.82
C VAL A 56 19.14 -11.43 -8.95
N ALA A 57 17.91 -11.96 -8.92
CA ALA A 57 16.88 -11.63 -9.90
C ALA A 57 16.48 -10.15 -9.87
N SER A 58 16.42 -9.55 -8.68
CA SER A 58 16.08 -8.13 -8.50
C SER A 58 17.19 -7.21 -9.00
N ALA A 59 18.44 -7.65 -8.94
CA ALA A 59 19.60 -6.92 -9.48
C ALA A 59 19.74 -7.04 -11.01
N GLY A 60 18.86 -7.79 -11.68
CA GLY A 60 18.98 -8.06 -13.12
C GLY A 60 20.14 -8.99 -13.49
N ILE A 61 20.75 -9.65 -12.50
CA ILE A 61 21.85 -10.60 -12.70
C ILE A 61 21.22 -11.98 -12.88
N GLN A 62 21.45 -12.64 -14.01
CA GLN A 62 21.04 -14.04 -14.15
C GLN A 62 21.94 -14.91 -13.26
N PRO A 63 21.38 -15.84 -12.46
CA PRO A 63 22.20 -16.74 -11.68
C PRO A 63 23.03 -17.62 -12.63
N VAL A 64 24.35 -17.47 -12.59
CA VAL A 64 25.28 -18.38 -13.25
C VAL A 64 25.05 -19.77 -12.65
N LYS A 65 24.59 -20.74 -13.47
CA LYS A 65 24.59 -22.16 -13.12
C LYS A 65 26.03 -22.54 -12.76
N LYS A 66 26.34 -22.71 -11.47
CA LYS A 66 27.59 -23.31 -11.04
C LYS A 66 27.42 -24.82 -11.05
N ASP A 67 28.39 -25.49 -11.65
CA ASP A 67 28.40 -26.93 -11.93
C ASP A 67 28.12 -27.80 -10.72
N ALA A 68 27.46 -28.92 -11.01
CA ALA A 68 26.98 -29.89 -10.05
C ALA A 68 28.11 -30.53 -9.23
N SER A 69 28.00 -30.43 -7.91
CA SER A 69 28.70 -31.32 -6.97
C SER A 69 27.66 -32.30 -6.39
N PRO A 70 27.97 -33.59 -6.23
CA PRO A 70 26.96 -34.62 -6.00
C PRO A 70 26.56 -34.72 -4.52
N ALA A 71 25.29 -35.06 -4.29
CA ALA A 71 24.70 -35.48 -3.02
C ALA A 71 24.57 -34.41 -1.91
N SER A 72 23.61 -33.49 -2.08
CA SER A 72 22.89 -32.84 -0.97
C SER A 72 21.49 -32.52 -1.50
N GLN A 73 20.45 -32.68 -0.67
CA GLN A 73 19.06 -32.40 -1.01
C GLN A 73 18.97 -31.10 -1.84
N GLN A 74 18.46 -31.21 -3.07
CA GLN A 74 18.42 -30.09 -4.01
C GLN A 74 17.39 -29.07 -3.50
N GLU A 75 17.84 -28.16 -2.64
CA GLU A 75 17.02 -27.13 -2.03
C GLU A 75 16.48 -26.21 -3.13
N SER A 76 15.15 -26.13 -3.27
CA SER A 76 14.52 -25.27 -4.27
C SER A 76 14.96 -23.83 -4.08
N THR A 77 15.45 -23.20 -5.14
CA THR A 77 15.76 -21.76 -5.15
C THR A 77 14.55 -20.89 -5.43
N ILE A 78 13.42 -21.51 -5.79
CA ILE A 78 12.15 -20.82 -6.08
C ILE A 78 11.32 -20.77 -4.80
N PRO A 79 11.00 -19.56 -4.29
CA PRO A 79 10.12 -19.41 -3.14
C PRO A 79 8.73 -19.99 -3.41
N PRO A 80 8.07 -20.59 -2.40
CA PRO A 80 6.71 -21.10 -2.51
C PRO A 80 5.70 -19.95 -2.45
N TRP A 81 5.64 -19.14 -3.51
CA TRP A 81 4.71 -18.02 -3.60
C TRP A 81 3.26 -18.49 -3.56
N GLY A 82 2.48 -17.88 -2.66
CA GLY A 82 1.04 -18.04 -2.62
C GLY A 82 0.33 -17.40 -3.82
N LEU A 83 -1.00 -17.52 -3.82
CA LEU A 83 -1.85 -16.88 -4.82
C LEU A 83 -1.75 -15.35 -4.73
N ALA A 84 -1.79 -14.69 -5.89
CA ALA A 84 -1.76 -13.24 -5.97
C ALA A 84 -3.10 -12.64 -5.52
N ALA A 85 -3.05 -11.74 -4.53
CA ALA A 85 -4.13 -10.83 -4.22
C ALA A 85 -4.03 -9.60 -5.12
N VAL A 86 -5.11 -9.26 -5.82
CA VAL A 86 -5.19 -8.06 -6.67
C VAL A 86 -6.22 -7.10 -6.08
N LYS A 87 -5.83 -5.85 -5.85
CA LYS A 87 -6.69 -4.80 -5.26
C LYS A 87 -6.48 -3.46 -5.96
N ALA A 88 -7.57 -2.80 -6.32
CA ALA A 88 -7.55 -1.40 -6.72
C ALA A 88 -7.81 -0.53 -5.50
N VAL A 89 -6.94 0.44 -5.25
CA VAL A 89 -6.90 1.23 -4.01
C VAL A 89 -6.72 2.70 -4.37
N GLN A 90 -7.60 3.55 -3.87
CA GLN A 90 -7.50 5.00 -4.05
C GLN A 90 -6.36 5.58 -3.20
N LEU A 91 -5.79 6.70 -3.63
CA LEU A 91 -4.85 7.46 -2.80
C LEU A 91 -5.45 7.72 -1.40
N ALA A 92 -4.63 7.58 -0.36
CA ALA A 92 -4.96 7.63 1.06
C ALA A 92 -5.93 6.54 1.60
N ALA A 93 -6.42 5.61 0.76
CA ALA A 93 -7.25 4.50 1.22
C ALA A 93 -6.37 3.32 1.69
N PRO A 94 -6.54 2.80 2.93
CA PRO A 94 -5.77 1.66 3.39
C PRO A 94 -6.25 0.36 2.71
N PHE A 95 -5.32 -0.55 2.44
CA PHE A 95 -5.65 -1.94 2.16
C PHE A 95 -4.79 -2.88 3.01
N GLY A 96 -5.44 -3.89 3.58
CA GLY A 96 -4.79 -4.88 4.43
C GLY A 96 -4.64 -6.23 3.75
N ILE A 97 -3.57 -6.92 4.06
CA ILE A 97 -3.40 -8.35 3.81
C ILE A 97 -3.19 -9.10 5.12
N ARG A 98 -3.65 -10.34 5.14
CA ARG A 98 -3.41 -11.30 6.21
C ARG A 98 -2.57 -12.44 5.68
N ILE A 99 -1.50 -12.73 6.39
CA ILE A 99 -0.53 -13.78 6.11
C ILE A 99 -0.57 -14.70 7.32
N GLN A 100 -0.86 -15.97 7.12
CA GLN A 100 -0.93 -16.96 8.21
C GLN A 100 -0.13 -18.22 7.83
N GLY A 101 0.90 -18.48 8.62
CA GLY A 101 1.64 -19.74 8.63
C GLY A 101 1.38 -20.49 9.93
N GLU A 102 2.13 -21.57 10.17
CA GLU A 102 1.93 -22.42 11.36
C GLU A 102 2.29 -21.72 12.67
N GLN A 103 3.39 -20.96 12.67
CA GLN A 103 3.94 -20.31 13.86
C GLN A 103 3.84 -18.78 13.82
N ILE A 104 3.38 -18.20 12.71
CA ILE A 104 3.37 -16.75 12.49
C ILE A 104 2.04 -16.33 11.84
N VAL A 105 1.45 -15.27 12.37
CA VAL A 105 0.36 -14.52 11.73
C VAL A 105 0.82 -13.07 11.56
N ALA A 106 0.72 -12.52 10.36
CA ALA A 106 1.01 -11.11 10.09
C ALA A 106 -0.20 -10.43 9.43
N LEU A 107 -0.60 -9.29 9.98
CA LEU A 107 -1.49 -8.32 9.34
C LEU A 107 -0.63 -7.15 8.87
N ILE A 108 -0.69 -6.86 7.57
CA ILE A 108 0.10 -5.80 6.96
C ILE A 108 -0.87 -4.89 6.22
N VAL A 109 -0.87 -3.61 6.60
CA VAL A 109 -1.72 -2.58 5.99
C VAL A 109 -0.83 -1.62 5.23
N PHE A 110 -1.16 -1.41 3.96
CA PHE A 110 -0.53 -0.45 3.09
C PHE A 110 -1.49 0.71 2.83
N THR A 111 -1.02 1.94 2.99
CA THR A 111 -1.78 3.14 2.65
C THR A 111 -0.97 3.98 1.66
N PRO A 112 -1.44 4.18 0.42
CA PRO A 112 -0.75 5.01 -0.55
C PRO A 112 -0.85 6.49 -0.15
N LEU A 113 0.29 7.16 0.04
CA LEU A 113 0.33 8.53 0.57
C LEU A 113 0.59 9.57 -0.51
N GLU A 114 1.67 9.39 -1.27
CA GLU A 114 2.16 10.41 -2.19
C GLU A 114 2.68 9.75 -3.47
N PRO A 115 2.04 10.00 -4.62
CA PRO A 115 2.60 9.60 -5.90
C PRO A 115 3.72 10.56 -6.31
N ALA A 116 4.84 9.99 -6.73
CA ALA A 116 5.87 10.67 -7.50
C ALA A 116 5.88 10.09 -8.93
N LYS A 117 6.62 10.71 -9.85
CA LYS A 117 6.58 10.40 -11.29
C LYS A 117 6.57 8.89 -11.61
N ASN A 118 7.45 8.11 -10.98
CA ASN A 118 7.59 6.66 -11.19
C ASN A 118 7.58 5.87 -9.87
N GLU A 119 7.20 6.48 -8.76
CA GLU A 119 7.25 5.86 -7.44
C GLU A 119 5.99 6.20 -6.65
N LEU A 120 5.66 5.36 -5.68
CA LEU A 120 4.58 5.60 -4.73
C LEU A 120 5.12 5.44 -3.32
N THR A 121 4.94 6.47 -2.49
CA THR A 121 5.20 6.35 -1.06
C THR A 121 4.02 5.64 -0.40
N LEU A 122 4.29 4.55 0.32
CA LEU A 122 3.32 3.81 1.11
C LEU A 122 3.63 3.97 2.60
N LEU A 123 2.61 4.25 3.41
CA LEU A 123 2.66 3.95 4.83
C LEU A 123 2.38 2.46 5.01
N VAL A 124 3.27 1.78 5.74
CA VAL A 124 3.14 0.37 6.09
C VAL A 124 2.95 0.25 7.59
N GLN A 125 1.89 -0.43 7.99
CA GLN A 125 1.64 -0.83 9.36
C GLN A 125 1.67 -2.36 9.43
N ASN A 126 2.52 -2.89 10.29
CA ASN A 126 2.60 -4.32 10.57
C ASN A 126 2.07 -4.62 11.96
N GLN A 127 1.33 -5.72 12.08
CA GLN A 127 1.02 -6.38 13.34
C GLN A 127 1.32 -7.86 13.16
N ILE A 128 2.30 -8.37 13.90
CA ILE A 128 2.82 -9.71 13.70
C ILE A 128 2.79 -10.45 15.03
N TRP A 129 2.15 -11.61 15.03
CA TRP A 129 2.13 -12.55 16.14
C TRP A 129 2.98 -13.75 15.78
N ALA A 130 3.91 -14.11 16.64
CA ALA A 130 4.75 -15.28 16.50
C ALA A 130 4.62 -16.16 17.74
N LYS A 131 4.39 -17.46 17.53
CA LYS A 131 4.42 -18.47 18.58
C LYS A 131 5.87 -18.91 18.81
N SER A 132 6.30 -18.89 20.06
CA SER A 132 7.61 -19.39 20.47
C SER A 132 7.58 -20.90 20.68
N SER A 133 8.77 -21.50 20.84
CA SER A 133 8.90 -22.92 21.21
C SER A 133 8.32 -23.26 22.59
N SER A 134 8.12 -22.26 23.46
CA SER A 134 7.51 -22.43 24.78
C SER A 134 5.99 -22.19 24.78
N ASP A 135 5.36 -22.17 23.60
CA ASP A 135 3.94 -21.88 23.40
C ASP A 135 3.48 -20.47 23.84
N SER A 136 4.43 -19.55 24.02
CA SER A 136 4.11 -18.14 24.26
C SER A 136 3.90 -17.40 22.94
N ILE A 137 3.02 -16.41 22.94
CA ILE A 137 2.77 -15.55 21.77
C ILE A 137 3.47 -14.22 21.98
N GLN A 138 4.35 -13.86 21.06
CA GLN A 138 4.98 -12.54 20.99
C GLN A 138 4.30 -11.70 19.90
N MET A 139 4.03 -10.43 20.20
CA MET A 139 3.46 -9.49 19.26
C MET A 139 4.46 -8.38 18.95
N ASN A 140 4.71 -8.13 17.67
CA ASN A 140 5.49 -7.01 17.18
C ASN A 140 4.61 -6.11 16.30
N THR A 141 4.59 -4.81 16.62
CA THR A 141 3.90 -3.81 15.82
C THR A 141 4.91 -2.78 15.34
N SER A 142 4.84 -2.42 14.06
CA SER A 142 5.69 -1.39 13.48
C SER A 142 4.94 -0.53 12.47
N PHE A 143 5.39 0.71 12.33
CA PHE A 143 4.89 1.70 11.39
C PHE A 143 6.07 2.37 10.70
N HIS A 144 6.09 2.39 9.38
CA HIS A 144 7.14 3.07 8.61
C HIS A 144 6.66 3.35 7.20
N THR A 145 7.39 4.21 6.49
CA THR A 145 7.13 4.47 5.08
C THR A 145 8.10 3.69 4.20
N ILE A 146 7.62 3.19 3.06
CA ILE A 146 8.44 2.65 1.98
C ILE A 146 8.15 3.41 0.68
N ARG A 147 9.14 3.46 -0.22
CA ARG A 147 8.94 3.92 -1.59
C ARG A 147 8.98 2.72 -2.51
N VAL A 148 7.92 2.53 -3.30
CA VAL A 148 7.82 1.44 -4.26
C VAL A 148 7.87 1.99 -5.68
N PRO A 149 8.71 1.42 -6.57
CA PRO A 149 8.69 1.78 -7.98
C PRO A 149 7.39 1.30 -8.64
N LEU A 150 6.76 2.15 -9.45
CA LEU A 150 5.57 1.79 -10.21
C LEU A 150 5.93 0.88 -11.39
N GLY A 151 5.12 -0.15 -11.61
CA GLY A 151 5.27 -1.13 -12.70
C GLY A 151 6.39 -2.14 -12.50
N MET A 152 7.16 -2.03 -11.42
CA MET A 152 8.29 -2.92 -11.13
C MET A 152 8.03 -3.81 -9.92
N LEU A 153 8.80 -4.88 -9.83
CA LEU A 153 8.77 -5.80 -8.71
C LEU A 153 9.45 -5.17 -7.49
N PHE A 154 8.77 -5.23 -6.35
CA PHE A 154 9.29 -4.80 -5.07
C PHE A 154 9.13 -5.93 -4.05
N TYR A 155 10.21 -6.24 -3.33
CA TYR A 155 10.19 -7.27 -2.28
C TYR A 155 10.21 -6.62 -0.90
N TYR A 156 9.27 -7.04 -0.06
CA TYR A 156 9.13 -6.54 1.30
C TYR A 156 9.27 -7.65 2.33
N TYR A 157 10.11 -7.43 3.34
CA TYR A 157 10.41 -8.41 4.40
C TYR A 157 9.95 -7.86 5.75
N PRO A 158 8.70 -8.12 6.17
CA PRO A 158 8.10 -7.49 7.36
C PRO A 158 8.81 -7.86 8.67
N LEU A 159 9.49 -9.00 8.71
CA LEU A 159 10.29 -9.48 9.84
C LEU A 159 11.80 -9.34 9.59
N GLY A 160 12.18 -8.62 8.54
CA GLY A 160 13.55 -8.58 8.05
C GLY A 160 13.94 -9.87 7.30
N MET A 161 15.15 -9.84 6.78
CA MET A 161 15.80 -10.97 6.12
C MET A 161 17.22 -11.11 6.67
N ASP A 162 17.72 -12.34 6.69
CA ASP A 162 19.08 -12.68 7.10
C ASP A 162 19.70 -13.55 6.00
N PRO A 163 20.82 -13.15 5.37
CA PRO A 163 21.44 -13.94 4.30
C PRO A 163 21.85 -15.37 4.70
N LYS A 164 22.01 -15.65 5.99
CA LYS A 164 22.37 -16.96 6.55
C LYS A 164 21.16 -17.74 7.04
N ARG A 165 20.07 -17.07 7.43
CA ARG A 165 18.86 -17.72 7.97
C ARG A 165 17.65 -17.64 7.05
N GLY A 166 17.75 -16.92 5.94
CA GLY A 166 16.66 -16.66 5.01
C GLY A 166 15.70 -15.59 5.51
N ALA A 167 14.42 -15.71 5.17
CA ALA A 167 13.38 -14.77 5.59
C ALA A 167 12.12 -15.50 6.07
N PRO A 168 11.61 -15.23 7.28
CA PRO A 168 10.42 -15.89 7.78
C PRO A 168 9.18 -15.63 6.93
N VAL A 169 9.05 -14.40 6.41
CA VAL A 169 7.98 -13.94 5.55
C VAL A 169 8.57 -13.01 4.50
N ALA A 170 8.15 -13.18 3.26
CA ALA A 170 8.41 -12.23 2.19
C ALA A 170 7.12 -11.91 1.45
N LEU A 171 7.01 -10.67 1.00
CA LEU A 171 6.01 -10.23 0.06
C LEU A 171 6.67 -9.83 -1.25
N GLU A 172 6.02 -10.22 -2.33
CA GLU A 172 6.27 -9.70 -3.65
C GLU A 172 5.13 -8.73 -4.01
N LEU A 173 5.47 -7.50 -4.36
CA LEU A 173 4.52 -6.45 -4.72
C LEU A 173 4.83 -5.92 -6.13
N ILE A 174 3.77 -5.73 -6.93
CA ILE A 174 3.78 -4.88 -8.11
C ILE A 174 2.66 -3.86 -7.94
N VAL A 175 2.98 -2.58 -8.14
CA VAL A 175 2.00 -1.49 -8.04
C VAL A 175 1.93 -0.75 -9.36
N GLN A 176 0.72 -0.58 -9.90
CA GLN A 176 0.49 0.15 -11.14
C GLN A 176 -0.53 1.25 -10.91
N GLN A 177 -0.32 2.44 -11.46
CA GLN A 177 -1.35 3.47 -11.49
C GLN A 177 -2.34 3.15 -12.62
N LYS A 178 -3.65 3.20 -12.32
CA LYS A 178 -4.73 3.03 -13.30
C LYS A 178 -5.12 4.35 -13.95
#